data_AF-A0A9D7UQB5-F1
#
_entry.id   AF-A0A9D7UQB5-F1
#
_cell.length_a   1.000
_cell.length_b   1.000
_cell.length_c   1.000
_cell.angle_alpha   90.00
_cell.angle_beta   90.00
_cell.angle_gamma   90.00
#
_symmetry.space_group_name_H-M   'P 1'
#
loop_
_entity.id
_entity.type
_entity.pdbx_description
1 polymer ?
#
loop_
_entity_poly.entity_id
_entity_poly.type
_entity_poly.pdbx_seq_one_letter_code
_entity_poly.pdbx_strand_id
1 'polypeptide(L)'
;MVIILGLLAATLTISFRGQVGRAKHELARTGIGVVVAAVETYALEQGRIPTMDEGLELLTRPPPGRVEPYLRADKLRDPWGRPYQYVAPGPIGAYQVLSLGADGAPGGAPGSEDADVTSDDLGSAPAGGTTPG
;
A
#
# COMPACT_ATOMS: atom_id res chain seq x y z
N MET A 1 -11.11 -36.93 -45.76
CA MET A 1 -11.08 -36.32 -44.42
C MET A 1 -10.14 -35.14 -44.45
N VAL A 2 -10.69 -33.95 -44.24
CA VAL A 2 -9.95 -32.69 -44.23
C VAL A 2 -9.45 -32.48 -42.81
N ILE A 3 -8.14 -32.63 -42.60
CA ILE A 3 -7.49 -32.30 -41.32
C ILE A 3 -7.19 -30.80 -41.35
N ILE A 4 -8.21 -29.95 -41.15
CA ILE A 4 -8.05 -28.50 -40.96
C ILE A 4 -8.66 -28.13 -39.61
N LEU A 5 -8.29 -28.89 -38.58
CA LEU A 5 -8.60 -28.61 -37.18
C LEU A 5 -7.28 -28.57 -36.39
N GLY A 6 -6.29 -27.87 -36.92
CA GLY A 6 -4.93 -27.97 -36.39
C GLY A 6 -4.00 -26.84 -36.82
N LEU A 7 -4.42 -25.59 -36.65
CA LEU A 7 -3.60 -24.37 -36.66
C LEU A 7 -4.64 -23.23 -36.57
N LEU A 8 -4.79 -22.38 -35.57
CA LEU A 8 -3.91 -21.97 -34.50
C LEU A 8 -4.81 -21.74 -33.28
N ALA A 9 -4.74 -22.62 -32.29
CA ALA A 9 -5.02 -22.16 -30.92
C ALA A 9 -3.80 -21.32 -30.49
N ALA A 10 -3.64 -20.14 -31.11
CA ALA A 10 -2.69 -19.15 -30.65
C ALA A 10 -3.18 -18.73 -29.26
N THR A 11 -2.50 -19.21 -28.23
CA THR A 11 -2.74 -18.77 -26.86
C THR A 11 -2.61 -17.25 -26.81
N LEU A 12 -3.74 -16.56 -26.73
CA LEU A 12 -3.81 -15.16 -26.31
C LEU A 12 -3.51 -15.10 -24.81
N THR A 13 -2.29 -15.46 -24.41
CA THR A 13 -1.86 -15.37 -23.01
C THR A 13 -0.87 -14.23 -22.89
N ILE A 14 -1.25 -12.99 -23.20
CA ILE A 14 -0.29 -11.89 -23.10
C ILE A 14 -0.92 -10.68 -22.40
N SER A 15 -0.57 -10.56 -21.11
CA SER A 15 -0.35 -9.31 -20.35
C SER A 15 -1.44 -8.71 -19.46
N PHE A 16 -2.51 -9.44 -19.07
CA PHE A 16 -3.42 -8.92 -18.02
C PHE A 16 -2.78 -8.84 -16.62
N ARG A 17 -1.70 -9.60 -16.35
CA ARG A 17 -1.09 -9.67 -15.02
C ARG A 17 -0.43 -8.34 -14.61
N GLY A 18 0.23 -7.64 -15.54
CA GLY A 18 0.94 -6.38 -15.24
C GLY A 18 0.03 -5.15 -15.01
N GLN A 19 -1.24 -5.18 -15.42
CA GLN A 19 -2.18 -4.09 -15.11
C GLN A 19 -2.77 -4.24 -13.70
N VAL A 20 -3.04 -5.48 -13.28
CA VAL A 20 -3.54 -5.78 -11.92
C VAL A 20 -2.48 -5.46 -10.87
N GLY A 21 -1.21 -5.76 -11.15
CA GLY A 21 -0.09 -5.39 -10.28
C GLY A 21 -0.01 -3.89 -10.01
N ARG A 22 -0.05 -3.07 -11.07
CA ARG A 22 -0.03 -1.60 -10.95
C ARG A 22 -1.22 -1.04 -10.19
N ALA A 23 -2.42 -1.56 -10.43
CA ALA A 23 -3.61 -1.14 -9.68
C ALA A 23 -3.49 -1.46 -8.18
N LYS A 24 -2.91 -2.61 -7.83
CA LYS A 24 -2.64 -2.96 -6.43
C LYS A 24 -1.58 -2.04 -5.81
N HIS A 25 -0.53 -1.66 -6.54
CA HIS A 25 0.44 -0.67 -6.10
C HIS A 25 -0.22 0.66 -5.73
N GLU A 26 -1.06 1.19 -6.61
CA GLU A 26 -1.80 2.44 -6.35
C GLU A 26 -2.75 2.32 -5.16
N LEU A 27 -3.42 1.17 -5.00
CA LEU A 27 -4.25 0.88 -3.84
C LEU A 27 -3.43 0.79 -2.55
N ALA A 28 -2.24 0.20 -2.61
CA ALA A 28 -1.33 0.10 -1.47
C ALA A 28 -0.84 1.49 -1.06
N ARG A 29 -0.46 2.33 -2.03
CA ARG A 29 -0.08 3.74 -1.83
C ARG A 29 -1.20 4.54 -1.19
N THR A 30 -2.42 4.41 -1.72
CA THR A 30 -3.62 5.04 -1.14
C THR A 30 -3.87 4.55 0.28
N GLY A 31 -3.76 3.24 0.52
CA GLY A 31 -3.92 2.63 1.84
C GLY A 31 -2.90 3.16 2.85
N ILE A 32 -1.63 3.26 2.47
CA ILE A 32 -0.58 3.86 3.30
C ILE A 32 -0.93 5.32 3.60
N GLY A 33 -1.42 6.10 2.63
CA GLY A 33 -1.88 7.47 2.86
C GLY A 33 -3.00 7.57 3.90
N VAL A 34 -3.95 6.62 3.92
CA VAL A 34 -5.00 6.55 4.94
C VAL A 34 -4.41 6.22 6.33
N VAL A 35 -3.44 5.30 6.40
CA VAL A 35 -2.75 4.95 7.64
C VAL A 35 -1.97 6.16 8.18
N VAL A 36 -1.21 6.85 7.31
CA VAL A 36 -0.46 8.07 7.63
C VAL A 36 -1.40 9.14 8.16
N ALA A 37 -2.52 9.42 7.48
CA ALA A 37 -3.51 10.40 7.94
C ALA A 37 -4.10 10.03 9.31
N ALA A 38 -4.31 8.74 9.59
CA ALA A 38 -4.77 8.26 10.89
C ALA A 38 -3.72 8.48 11.99
N VAL A 39 -2.44 8.20 11.69
CA VAL A 39 -1.31 8.48 12.60
C VAL A 39 -1.19 9.98 12.89
N GLU A 40 -1.28 10.82 11.86
CA GLU A 40 -1.22 12.27 12.01
C GLU A 40 -2.38 12.80 12.85
N THR A 41 -3.60 12.31 12.61
CA THR A 41 -4.76 12.68 13.43
C THR A 41 -4.58 12.27 14.89
N TYR A 42 -4.08 11.05 15.12
CA TYR A 42 -3.74 10.58 16.47
C TYR A 42 -2.68 11.47 17.12
N ALA A 43 -1.64 11.85 16.38
CA ALA A 43 -0.57 12.72 16.88
C ALA A 43 -1.07 14.14 17.20
N LEU A 44 -2.04 14.66 16.45
CA LEU A 44 -2.66 15.95 16.72
C LEU A 44 -3.55 15.92 17.97
N GLU A 45 -4.30 14.84 18.19
CA GLU A 45 -5.21 14.70 19.34
C GLU A 45 -4.49 14.32 20.63
N GLN A 46 -3.52 13.41 20.55
CA GLN A 46 -2.80 12.86 21.72
C GLN A 46 -1.42 13.50 21.93
N GLY A 47 -0.94 14.31 21.00
CA GLY A 47 0.38 14.94 21.06
C GLY A 47 1.56 13.98 20.88
N ARG A 48 1.30 12.71 20.53
CA ARG A 48 2.33 11.68 20.34
C ARG A 48 1.98 10.75 19.18
N ILE A 49 2.99 10.20 18.51
CA ILE A 49 2.81 9.12 17.54
C ILE A 49 2.76 7.75 18.25
N PRO A 50 2.09 6.73 17.67
CA PRO A 50 2.13 5.37 18.20
C PRO A 50 3.56 4.84 18.23
N THR A 51 3.92 4.13 19.30
CA THR A 51 5.24 3.52 19.42
C THR A 51 5.32 2.21 18.62
N MET A 52 6.53 1.69 18.42
CA MET A 52 6.71 0.41 17.70
C MET A 52 6.07 -0.78 18.44
N ASP A 53 5.98 -0.70 19.77
CA ASP A 53 5.34 -1.72 20.63
C ASP A 53 3.81 -1.71 20.48
N GLU A 54 3.21 -0.52 20.41
CA GLU A 54 1.78 -0.34 20.17
C GLU A 54 1.39 -0.62 18.71
N GLY A 55 2.27 -0.27 17.77
CA GLY A 55 2.10 -0.45 16.33
C GLY A 55 0.90 0.30 15.73
N LEU A 56 0.55 -0.07 14.50
CA LEU A 56 -0.64 0.48 13.82
C LEU A 56 -1.95 -0.05 14.41
N GLU A 57 -1.92 -1.14 15.18
CA GLU A 57 -3.10 -1.69 15.83
C GLU A 57 -3.72 -0.71 16.82
N LEU A 58 -2.92 0.17 17.44
CA LEU A 58 -3.43 1.22 18.32
C LEU A 58 -4.44 2.12 17.61
N LEU A 59 -4.25 2.41 16.32
CA LEU A 59 -5.14 3.27 15.54
C LEU A 59 -6.51 2.61 15.30
N THR A 60 -6.57 1.27 15.39
CA THR A 60 -7.81 0.50 15.28
C THR A 60 -8.61 0.45 16.56
N ARG A 61 -8.01 0.87 17.68
CA ARG A 61 -8.68 0.95 18.98
C ARG A 61 -9.08 2.40 19.27
N PRO A 62 -10.36 2.69 19.47
CA PRO A 62 -10.76 4.04 19.83
C PRO A 62 -10.21 4.42 21.21
N PRO A 63 -9.57 5.59 21.37
CA PRO A 63 -9.14 6.08 22.67
C PRO A 63 -10.35 6.49 23.52
N PRO A 64 -10.17 6.60 24.86
CA PRO A 64 -11.24 7.05 25.75
C PRO A 64 -11.74 8.44 25.33
N GLY A 65 -13.04 8.55 25.02
CA GLY A 65 -13.67 9.78 24.56
C GLY A 65 -13.98 9.83 23.05
N ARG A 66 -13.55 8.84 22.27
CA ARG A 66 -13.88 8.72 20.85
C ARG A 66 -14.75 7.48 20.62
N VAL A 67 -15.78 7.62 19.76
CA VAL A 67 -16.70 6.51 19.43
C VAL A 67 -16.14 5.64 18.30
N GLU A 68 -15.47 6.25 17.32
CA GLU A 68 -14.90 5.54 16.16
C GLU A 68 -13.35 5.51 16.20
N PRO A 69 -12.71 4.40 15.80
CA PRO A 69 -11.26 4.33 15.71
C PRO A 69 -10.71 5.26 14.60
N TYR A 70 -9.43 5.63 14.71
CA TYR A 70 -8.77 6.46 13.68
C TYR A 70 -8.59 5.71 12.36
N LEU A 71 -8.42 4.39 12.45
CA LEU A 71 -8.24 3.52 11.31
C LEU A 71 -9.12 2.28 11.47
N ARG A 72 -9.78 1.85 10.40
CA ARG A 72 -10.51 0.58 10.42
C ARG A 72 -9.53 -0.59 10.33
N ALA A 73 -9.79 -1.67 11.07
CA ALA A 73 -8.93 -2.86 11.05
C ALA A 73 -8.74 -3.45 9.63
N ASP A 74 -9.75 -3.35 8.76
CA ASP A 74 -9.67 -3.77 7.36
C ASP A 74 -8.66 -2.97 6.53
N LYS A 75 -8.29 -1.77 6.99
CA LYS A 75 -7.33 -0.88 6.32
C LYS A 75 -5.90 -1.06 6.83
N LEU A 76 -5.69 -1.97 7.80
CA LEU A 76 -4.36 -2.34 8.28
C LEU A 76 -3.64 -3.32 7.34
N ARG A 77 -4.37 -3.87 6.37
CA ARG A 77 -3.87 -4.82 5.39
C ARG A 77 -3.71 -4.14 4.05
N ASP A 78 -2.62 -4.46 3.38
CA ASP A 78 -2.36 -4.07 2.01
C ASP A 78 -3.27 -4.85 1.02
N PRO A 79 -3.27 -4.48 -0.28
CA PRO A 79 -4.07 -5.15 -1.31
C PRO A 79 -3.72 -6.62 -1.56
N TRP A 80 -2.62 -7.10 -0.98
CA TRP A 80 -2.20 -8.50 -0.99
C TRP A 80 -2.60 -9.24 0.28
N GLY A 81 -3.30 -8.57 1.22
CA GLY A 81 -3.83 -9.11 2.45
C GLY A 81 -2.80 -9.19 3.60
N ARG A 82 -1.61 -8.62 3.39
CA ARG A 82 -0.50 -8.60 4.35
C ARG A 82 -0.60 -7.35 5.23
N PRO A 83 -0.25 -7.43 6.51
CA PRO A 83 -0.25 -6.25 7.38
C PRO A 83 0.81 -5.25 6.92
N TYR A 84 0.49 -3.95 6.98
CA TYR A 84 1.48 -2.90 6.80
C TYR A 84 2.54 -2.98 7.91
N GLN A 85 3.80 -2.80 7.53
CA GLN A 85 4.90 -2.69 8.48
C GLN A 85 5.05 -1.25 8.94
N TYR A 86 5.31 -1.08 10.24
CA TYR A 86 5.47 0.21 10.88
C TYR A 86 6.82 0.27 11.58
N VAL A 87 7.55 1.35 11.32
CA VAL A 87 8.87 1.60 11.90
C VAL A 87 8.87 3.01 12.47
N ALA A 88 9.18 3.14 13.77
CA ALA A 88 9.33 4.43 14.44
C ALA A 88 10.53 4.36 15.40
N PRO A 89 11.55 5.25 15.24
CA PRO A 89 11.68 6.29 14.21
C PRO A 89 11.93 5.74 12.81
N GLY A 90 11.41 6.41 11.79
CA GLY A 90 11.64 6.06 10.39
C GLY A 90 12.99 6.58 9.87
N PRO A 91 13.46 6.10 8.71
CA PRO A 91 14.74 6.54 8.13
C PRO A 91 14.74 8.00 7.65
N ILE A 92 13.59 8.55 7.24
CA ILE A 92 13.45 9.92 6.71
C ILE A 92 12.62 10.82 7.63
N GLY A 93 11.83 10.25 8.54
CA GLY A 93 10.87 11.00 9.37
C GLY A 93 10.58 10.36 10.72
N ALA A 94 9.57 10.90 11.41
CA ALA A 94 9.19 10.43 12.75
C ALA A 94 8.71 8.97 12.76
N TYR A 95 8.16 8.49 11.66
CA TYR A 95 7.77 7.10 11.43
C TYR A 95 7.79 6.79 9.93
N GLN A 96 7.75 5.50 9.60
CA GLN A 96 7.62 4.99 8.24
C GLN A 96 6.60 3.85 8.23
N VAL A 97 5.73 3.85 7.22
CA VAL A 97 4.81 2.75 6.94
C VAL A 97 5.19 2.16 5.59
N LEU A 98 5.34 0.84 5.51
CA LEU A 98 5.65 0.17 4.24
C LEU A 98 4.80 -1.09 4.02
N SER A 99 4.52 -1.37 2.76
CA SER A 99 4.00 -2.65 2.26
C SER A 99 5.08 -3.32 1.43
N LEU A 100 5.25 -4.62 1.66
CA LEU A 100 6.26 -5.44 0.99
C LEU A 100 5.79 -5.95 -0.39
N GLY A 101 4.66 -5.47 -0.92
CA GLY A 101 4.15 -5.91 -2.21
C GLY A 101 3.65 -7.37 -2.25
N ALA A 102 3.61 -7.94 -3.46
CA ALA A 102 3.04 -9.26 -3.74
C ALA A 102 3.85 -10.43 -3.16
N ASP A 103 5.18 -10.37 -3.27
CA ASP A 103 6.10 -11.39 -2.76
C ASP A 103 6.21 -11.33 -1.23
N GLY A 104 5.94 -10.14 -0.69
CA GLY A 104 6.14 -9.73 0.69
C GLY A 104 7.54 -10.04 1.20
N ALA A 105 8.53 -9.76 0.36
CA ALA A 105 9.92 -9.68 0.72
C ALA A 105 10.39 -8.24 0.48
N PRO A 106 11.32 -7.71 1.28
CA PRO A 106 11.87 -6.39 1.01
C PRO A 106 12.59 -6.38 -0.34
N GLY A 107 12.20 -5.47 -1.23
CA GLY A 107 12.78 -5.27 -2.55
C GLY A 107 11.73 -5.17 -3.66
N GLY A 108 11.89 -6.02 -4.67
CA GLY A 108 11.10 -5.98 -5.90
C GLY A 108 11.69 -5.08 -6.98
N ALA A 109 11.41 -5.42 -8.25
CA ALA A 109 11.84 -4.60 -9.38
C ALA A 109 10.95 -3.34 -9.45
N PRO A 110 11.51 -2.14 -9.64
CA PRO A 110 10.71 -0.92 -9.74
C PRO A 110 9.67 -1.05 -10.87
N GLY A 111 8.38 -0.97 -10.49
CA GLY A 111 7.26 -1.15 -11.41
C GLY A 111 6.73 -2.59 -11.56
N SER A 112 7.24 -3.56 -10.80
CA SER A 112 6.62 -4.88 -10.64
C SER A 112 5.64 -4.90 -9.46
N GLU A 113 4.76 -5.90 -9.41
CA GLU A 113 3.82 -6.12 -8.29
C GLU A 113 4.51 -6.47 -6.96
N ASP A 114 5.80 -6.79 -7.03
CA ASP A 114 6.67 -7.15 -5.90
C ASP A 114 7.37 -5.93 -5.32
N ALA A 115 7.30 -4.76 -5.97
CA ALA A 115 7.98 -3.57 -5.48
C ALA A 115 7.41 -3.13 -4.12
N ASP A 116 8.30 -2.81 -3.19
CA ASP A 116 7.91 -2.20 -1.92
C ASP A 116 7.23 -0.85 -2.12
N VAL A 117 6.21 -0.57 -1.32
CA VAL A 117 5.55 0.74 -1.25
C VAL A 117 5.77 1.33 0.11
N THR A 118 6.40 2.50 0.19
CA THR A 118 6.70 3.18 1.45
C THR A 118 5.94 4.50 1.56
N SER A 119 5.72 4.96 2.80
CA SER A 119 5.11 6.27 3.06
C SER A 119 5.93 7.43 2.49
N ASP A 120 7.23 7.26 2.30
CA ASP A 120 8.11 8.28 1.72
C ASP A 120 7.82 8.54 0.24
N ASP A 121 7.32 7.52 -0.47
CA ASP A 121 6.87 7.65 -1.87
C ASP A 121 5.60 8.51 -2.01
N LEU A 122 4.84 8.71 -0.91
CA LEU A 122 3.70 9.62 -0.90
C LEU A 122 4.15 11.09 -1.01
N GLY A 123 5.27 11.43 -0.38
CA GLY A 123 5.87 12.77 -0.47
C GLY A 123 6.60 12.98 -1.80
N SER A 124 7.13 11.90 -2.38
CA SER A 124 7.69 11.87 -3.74
C SER A 124 6.60 11.64 -4.78
N ALA A 125 5.54 12.44 -4.77
CA ALA A 125 4.71 12.54 -5.97
C ALA A 125 5.61 13.03 -7.11
N PRO A 126 5.71 12.34 -8.26
CA PRO A 126 6.16 13.00 -9.47
C PRO A 126 5.09 14.05 -9.79
N ALA A 127 5.37 15.30 -9.44
CA ALA A 127 4.70 16.44 -10.04
C ALA A 127 5.09 16.46 -11.53
N GLY A 128 4.35 15.71 -12.38
CA GLY A 128 4.72 15.60 -13.79
C GLY A 128 3.75 14.83 -14.69
N GLY A 129 2.80 15.56 -15.26
CA GLY A 129 2.09 15.25 -16.53
C GLY A 129 0.67 14.71 -16.33
N THR A 130 -0.42 15.36 -16.75
CA THR A 130 -0.60 16.20 -17.94
C THR A 130 -1.78 17.19 -17.80
N THR A 131 -1.54 18.46 -18.09
CA THR A 131 -2.48 19.43 -18.72
C THR A 131 -2.23 19.35 -20.25
N PRO A 132 -3.11 19.71 -21.23
CA PRO A 132 -4.42 20.40 -21.20
C PRO A 132 -5.57 19.65 -21.91
N GLY A 133 -6.78 20.21 -21.81
CA GLY A 133 -7.85 20.10 -22.82
C GLY A 133 -8.09 21.46 -23.45
#